data_AF-A0A9E4LKQ3-F1
#
_entry.id   AF-A0A9E4LKQ3-F1
#
_cell.length_a   1.000
_cell.length_b   1.000
_cell.length_c   1.000
_cell.angle_alpha   90.00
_cell.angle_beta   90.00
_cell.angle_gamma   90.00
#
_symmetry.space_group_name_H-M   'P 1'
#
loop_
_entity.id
_entity.type
_entity.pdbx_description
1 polymer ?
#
loop_
_entity_poly.entity_id
_entity_poly.type
_entity_poly.pdbx_seq_one_letter_code
_entity_poly.pdbx_strand_id
1 'polypeptide(L)'
;LAGFGAGTFPPAVISAAESAVAGGMPVVLASRSSAGRVVMTPRKDEQGFIVSDNLMPQKARILLMLGLTVAEDRDALQEMFYQY
;
A
#
# COMPACT_ATOMS: atom_id res chain seq x y z
N LEU A 1 3.62 -3.00 -3.76
CA LEU A 1 3.22 -4.11 -4.67
C LEU A 1 2.34 -3.57 -5.79
N ALA A 2 2.41 -4.17 -6.99
CA ALA A 2 1.63 -3.71 -8.15
C ALA A 2 0.62 -4.78 -8.58
N GLY A 3 -0.64 -4.60 -8.16
CA GLY A 3 -1.69 -5.60 -8.25
C GLY A 3 -2.53 -5.50 -9.53
N PHE A 4 -3.48 -6.42 -9.65
CA PHE A 4 -4.45 -6.46 -10.75
C PHE A 4 -5.73 -5.72 -10.37
N GLY A 5 -6.37 -5.05 -11.34
CA GLY A 5 -7.65 -4.37 -11.13
C GLY A 5 -7.60 -3.37 -9.97
N ALA A 6 -8.39 -3.59 -8.93
CA ALA A 6 -8.44 -2.75 -7.72
C ALA A 6 -7.31 -3.03 -6.69
N GLY A 7 -6.12 -3.44 -7.17
CA GLY A 7 -4.96 -3.77 -6.31
C GLY A 7 -5.04 -5.16 -5.67
N THR A 8 -5.56 -6.15 -6.42
CA THR A 8 -5.68 -7.55 -5.97
C THR A 8 -4.42 -8.37 -6.26
N PHE A 9 -4.15 -9.38 -5.43
CA PHE A 9 -3.00 -10.27 -5.53
C PHE A 9 -3.36 -11.73 -5.22
N PRO A 10 -2.61 -12.71 -5.76
CA PRO A 10 -2.77 -14.11 -5.38
C PRO A 10 -2.53 -14.34 -3.87
N PRO A 11 -3.19 -15.35 -3.24
CA PRO A 11 -3.08 -15.61 -1.81
C PRO A 11 -1.64 -15.78 -1.29
N ALA A 12 -0.77 -16.43 -2.07
CA ALA A 12 0.64 -16.61 -1.69
C ALA A 12 1.40 -15.27 -1.57
N VAL A 13 1.10 -14.30 -2.43
CA VAL A 13 1.70 -12.96 -2.38
C VAL A 13 1.18 -12.18 -1.18
N ILE A 14 -0.11 -12.30 -0.88
CA ILE A 14 -0.72 -11.68 0.30
C ILE A 14 -0.08 -12.24 1.58
N SER A 15 0.07 -13.56 1.71
CA SER A 15 0.68 -14.19 2.89
C SER A 15 2.15 -13.77 3.09
N ALA A 16 2.93 -13.69 2.01
CA ALA A 16 4.29 -13.17 2.08
C ALA A 16 4.34 -11.69 2.48
N ALA A 17 3.38 -10.89 1.99
CA ALA A 17 3.26 -9.48 2.34
C ALA A 17 2.83 -9.26 3.80
N GLU A 18 1.90 -10.07 4.32
CA GLU A 18 1.53 -10.07 5.75
C GLU A 18 2.73 -10.39 6.63
N SER A 19 3.56 -11.36 6.22
CA SER A 19 4.79 -11.71 6.94
C SER A 19 5.79 -10.54 6.96
N ALA A 20 5.89 -9.79 5.86
CA ALA A 20 6.71 -8.58 5.80
C ALA A 20 6.18 -7.47 6.75
N VAL A 21 4.87 -7.25 6.75
CA VAL A 21 4.23 -6.29 7.67
C VAL A 21 4.46 -6.68 9.12
N ALA A 22 4.30 -7.96 9.47
CA ALA A 22 4.59 -8.48 10.82
C ALA A 22 6.06 -8.29 11.22
N GLY A 23 6.98 -8.26 10.26
CA GLY A 23 8.39 -7.91 10.47
C GLY A 23 8.69 -6.41 10.54
N GLY A 24 7.66 -5.55 10.55
CA GLY A 24 7.80 -4.09 10.61
C GLY A 24 8.11 -3.42 9.27
N MET A 25 8.03 -4.15 8.14
CA MET A 25 8.26 -3.58 6.82
C MET A 25 6.92 -3.07 6.23
N PRO A 26 6.79 -1.75 5.94
CA PRO A 26 5.57 -1.20 5.38
C PRO A 26 5.34 -1.71 3.95
N VAL A 27 4.10 -2.14 3.68
CA VAL A 27 3.70 -2.64 2.37
C VAL A 27 2.57 -1.79 1.79
N VAL A 28 2.83 -1.16 0.65
CA VAL A 28 1.83 -0.39 -0.11
C VAL A 28 1.24 -1.24 -1.23
N LEU A 29 -0.08 -1.33 -1.30
CA LEU A 29 -0.84 -1.95 -2.38
C LEU A 29 -1.20 -0.89 -3.42
N ALA A 30 -0.60 -1.01 -4.61
CA ALA A 30 -0.92 -0.23 -5.78
C ALA A 30 -1.48 -1.11 -6.90
N SER A 31 -1.91 -0.51 -8.01
CA SER A 31 -2.43 -1.24 -9.18
C SER A 31 -1.60 -0.98 -10.43
N ARG A 32 -1.50 -2.00 -11.29
CA ARG A 32 -0.97 -1.85 -12.66
C ARG A 32 -2.03 -1.41 -13.67
N SER A 33 -3.29 -1.29 -13.24
CA SER A 33 -4.35 -0.68 -14.05
C SER A 33 -4.00 0.76 -14.37
N SER A 34 -4.33 1.21 -15.57
CA SER A 34 -4.06 2.59 -16.03
C SER A 34 -4.92 3.64 -15.34
N ALA A 35 -6.03 3.23 -14.71
CA ALA A 35 -6.95 4.10 -13.99
C ALA A 35 -7.64 3.36 -12.84
N GLY A 36 -8.23 4.13 -11.94
CA GLY A 36 -8.96 3.66 -10.76
C GLY A 36 -8.18 3.86 -9.46
N ARG A 37 -8.78 3.41 -8.36
CA ARG A 37 -8.20 3.50 -7.01
C ARG A 37 -8.04 2.13 -6.39
N VAL A 38 -6.98 1.97 -5.60
CA VAL A 38 -6.90 0.92 -4.59
C VAL A 38 -7.51 1.47 -3.31
N VAL A 39 -8.66 0.93 -2.91
CA VAL A 39 -9.41 1.41 -1.74
C VAL A 39 -9.08 0.54 -0.52
N MET A 40 -9.02 1.18 0.65
CA MET A 40 -8.91 0.51 1.93
C MET A 40 -10.17 -0.32 2.21
N THR A 41 -9.99 -1.50 2.78
CA THR A 41 -11.08 -2.37 3.21
C THR A 41 -10.75 -2.89 4.60
N PRO A 42 -11.74 -3.27 5.44
CA PRO A 42 -11.47 -3.78 6.79
C PRO A 42 -10.39 -4.87 6.82
N ARG A 43 -10.46 -5.81 5.87
CA ARG A 43 -9.46 -6.87 5.72
C ARG A 43 -8.04 -6.35 5.47
N LYS A 44 -7.87 -5.38 4.58
CA LYS A 44 -6.54 -4.80 4.25
C LYS A 44 -5.97 -4.04 5.44
N ASP A 45 -6.86 -3.42 6.22
CA ASP A 45 -6.52 -2.69 7.43
C ASP A 45 -6.06 -3.65 8.54
N GLU A 46 -6.81 -4.73 8.77
CA GLU A 46 -6.42 -5.84 9.66
C GLU A 46 -5.07 -6.46 9.26
N GLN A 47 -4.78 -6.53 7.96
CA GLN A 47 -3.50 -7.02 7.42
C GLN A 47 -2.35 -6.00 7.56
N GLY A 48 -2.63 -4.78 8.02
CA GLY A 48 -1.64 -3.70 8.18
C GLY A 48 -1.11 -3.11 6.87
N PHE A 49 -1.80 -3.32 5.75
CA PHE A 49 -1.39 -2.79 4.46
C PHE A 49 -1.71 -1.31 4.31
N ILE A 50 -0.92 -0.60 3.52
CA ILE A 50 -1.22 0.76 3.04
C ILE A 50 -1.80 0.64 1.63
N VAL A 51 -2.78 1.46 1.28
CA VAL A 51 -3.30 1.55 -0.10
C VAL A 51 -2.81 2.83 -0.77
N SER A 52 -2.49 2.74 -2.07
CA SER A 52 -1.89 3.85 -2.81
C SER A 52 -2.89 4.90 -3.33
N ASP A 53 -4.17 4.80 -2.96
CA ASP A 53 -5.27 5.50 -3.62
C ASP A 53 -5.17 5.37 -5.16
N ASN A 54 -4.97 6.46 -5.89
CA ASN A 54 -4.86 6.54 -7.34
C ASN A 54 -3.41 6.59 -7.84
N LEU A 55 -2.42 6.58 -6.94
CA LEU A 55 -1.02 6.64 -7.33
C LEU A 55 -0.59 5.36 -8.03
N MET A 56 0.00 5.52 -9.22
CA MET A 56 0.67 4.42 -9.90
C MET A 56 1.86 3.91 -9.08
N PRO A 57 2.25 2.62 -9.20
CA PRO A 57 3.29 2.01 -8.38
C PRO A 57 4.61 2.81 -8.32
N GLN A 58 5.02 3.41 -9.44
CA GLN A 58 6.22 4.23 -9.51
C GLN A 58 6.11 5.53 -8.69
N LYS A 59 4.94 6.18 -8.67
CA LYS A 59 4.70 7.38 -7.85
C LYS A 59 4.50 7.02 -6.38
N ALA A 60 3.77 5.95 -6.10
CA ALA A 60 3.59 5.41 -4.76
C ALA A 60 4.93 5.07 -4.08
N ARG A 61 5.90 4.54 -4.85
CA ARG A 61 7.26 4.31 -4.36
C ARG A 61 7.94 5.61 -3.94
N ILE A 62 7.82 6.68 -4.73
CA ILE A 62 8.43 7.99 -4.41
C ILE A 62 7.82 8.55 -3.13
N LEU A 63 6.48 8.54 -3.04
CA LEU A 63 5.80 9.03 -1.84
C LEU A 63 6.17 8.21 -0.60
N LEU A 64 6.22 6.88 -0.70
CA LEU A 64 6.65 6.03 0.41
C LEU A 64 8.09 6.34 0.84
N MET A 65 9.03 6.52 -0.11
CA MET A 65 10.41 6.85 0.22
C MET A 65 10.53 8.18 0.98
N LEU A 66 9.73 9.20 0.60
CA LEU A 66 9.69 10.48 1.30
C LEU A 66 8.96 10.36 2.65
N GLY A 67 7.83 9.64 2.69
CA GLY A 67 7.06 9.43 3.91
C GLY A 67 7.87 8.73 4.99
N LEU A 68 8.70 7.75 4.63
CA LEU A 68 9.58 7.05 5.58
C LEU A 68 10.65 7.95 6.22
N THR A 69 10.89 9.17 5.73
CA THR A 69 11.81 10.11 6.38
C THR A 69 11.14 10.98 7.45
N VAL A 70 9.81 11.03 7.50
CA VAL A 70 9.06 11.96 8.38
C VAL A 70 7.90 11.33 9.13
N ALA A 71 7.34 10.21 8.66
CA ALA A 71 6.22 9.52 9.31
C ALA A 71 6.73 8.61 10.43
N GLU A 72 5.98 8.58 11.53
CA GLU A 72 6.31 7.77 12.71
C GLU A 72 5.66 6.38 12.68
N ASP A 73 4.54 6.23 11.96
CA ASP A 73 3.77 5.00 11.93
C ASP A 73 3.06 4.76 10.58
N ARG A 74 2.39 3.61 10.51
CA ARG A 74 1.64 3.15 9.32
C ARG A 74 0.46 4.07 8.99
N ASP A 75 -0.22 4.62 9.98
CA ASP A 75 -1.43 5.42 9.77
C ASP A 75 -1.08 6.80 9.24
N ALA A 76 0.01 7.41 9.73
CA ALA A 76 0.59 8.61 9.18
C ALA A 76 1.02 8.42 7.71
N LEU A 77 1.64 7.27 7.39
CA LEU A 77 1.94 6.93 5.99
C LEU A 77 0.66 6.78 5.16
N GLN A 78 -0.38 6.14 5.69
CA GLN A 78 -1.65 5.99 4.98
C GLN A 78 -2.33 7.35 4.71
N GLU A 79 -2.30 8.28 5.65
CA GLU A 79 -2.86 9.62 5.46
C GLU A 79 -2.13 10.39 4.36
N MET A 80 -0.81 10.25 4.25
CA MET A 80 -0.05 10.86 3.15
C MET A 80 -0.55 10.40 1.77
N PHE A 81 -0.88 9.11 1.63
CA PHE A 81 -1.43 8.56 0.38
C PHE A 81 -2.84 9.05 0.06
N TYR A 82 -3.58 9.58 1.05
CA TYR A 82 -4.87 10.21 0.82
C TYR A 82 -4.76 11.71 0.51
N GLN A 83 -3.72 12.38 1.00
CA GLN A 83 -3.48 13.80 0.74
C GLN A 83 -2.71 14.08 -0.57
N TYR A 84 -1.80 13.20 -0.98
CA TYR A 84 -0.83 13.45 -2.05
C TYR A 84 -0.80 12.33 -3.10
#